data_AF-A0A4Q0ZDX0-F1
#
_entry.id   AF-A0A4Q0ZDX0-F1
#
_cell.length_a   1.000
_cell.length_b   1.000
_cell.length_c   1.000
_cell.angle_alpha   90.00
_cell.angle_beta   90.00
_cell.angle_gamma   90.00
#
_symmetry.space_group_name_H-M   'P 1'
#
loop_
_entity.id
_entity.type
_entity.pdbx_description
1 polymer ?
#
loop_
_entity_poly.entity_id
_entity_poly.type
_entity_poly.pdbx_seq_one_letter_code
_entity_poly.pdbx_strand_id
1 'polypeptide(L)'
;MSASQKRASQIVNNFFTLASIIMISVVITLYSKYGPKVKKEVRVNSNLECQKQTFTFDSITRPELLKDASYFFKNGLYVLSGGFTKPRFGKFYLKNKISVDEADSFFRSSIAFAQRENPVKYLKIKYEIIENDKNDPRKKDEKSKSFAGTILSSFRINGKEVFMMETNFLHYDKNEIKNRIECTIKAFKHNAK
;
A
#
# COMPACT_ATOMS: atom_id res chain seq x y z
N MET A 1 34.10 12.36 47.59
CA MET A 1 33.57 13.50 46.79
C MET A 1 32.72 14.38 47.68
N SER A 2 33.06 15.68 47.76
CA SER A 2 32.32 16.68 48.53
C SER A 2 30.91 16.90 47.96
N ALA A 3 29.92 17.22 48.80
CA ALA A 3 28.55 17.53 48.39
C ALA A 3 28.49 18.69 47.36
N SER A 4 29.45 19.61 47.42
CA SER A 4 29.63 20.69 46.44
C SER A 4 29.98 20.17 45.04
N GLN A 5 30.91 19.21 44.95
CA GLN A 5 31.28 18.57 43.67
C GLN A 5 30.12 17.78 43.05
N LYS A 6 29.29 17.11 43.88
CA LYS A 6 28.10 16.41 43.40
C LYS A 6 27.05 17.37 42.82
N ARG A 7 26.79 18.51 43.47
CA ARG A 7 25.90 19.56 42.95
C ARG A 7 26.41 20.18 41.65
N ALA A 8 27.71 20.49 41.57
CA ALA A 8 28.31 21.06 40.37
C ALA A 8 28.21 20.10 39.16
N SER A 9 28.52 18.81 39.36
CA SER A 9 28.38 17.79 38.31
C SER A 9 26.93 17.63 37.83
N GLN A 10 25.96 17.76 38.74
CA GLN A 10 24.55 17.62 38.42
C GLN A 10 24.03 18.83 37.63
N ILE A 11 24.48 20.04 37.97
CA ILE A 11 24.19 21.27 37.22
C ILE A 11 24.77 21.19 35.80
N VAL A 12 26.03 20.77 35.68
CA VAL A 12 26.69 20.60 34.38
C VAL A 12 25.95 19.56 33.52
N ASN A 13 25.58 18.41 34.09
CA ASN A 13 24.85 17.39 33.36
C ASN A 13 23.45 17.87 32.91
N ASN A 14 22.74 18.60 33.77
CA ASN A 14 21.44 19.19 33.42
C ASN A 14 21.57 20.24 32.31
N PHE A 15 22.64 21.04 32.32
CA PHE A 15 22.91 22.02 31.27
C PHE A 15 23.21 21.36 29.92
N PHE A 16 24.07 20.34 29.90
CA PHE A 16 24.33 19.56 28.67
C PHE A 16 23.08 18.85 28.16
N THR A 17 22.24 18.32 29.06
CA THR A 17 20.97 17.70 28.71
C THR A 17 20.02 18.72 28.07
N LEU A 18 19.88 19.91 28.67
CA LEU A 18 19.04 20.98 28.14
C LEU A 18 19.53 21.46 26.77
N ALA A 19 20.83 21.71 26.62
CA ALA A 19 21.44 22.11 25.35
C ALA A 19 21.21 21.05 24.27
N SER A 20 21.32 19.77 24.61
CA SER A 20 21.07 18.65 23.68
C SER A 20 19.61 18.61 23.24
N ILE A 21 18.65 18.79 24.17
CA ILE A 21 17.22 18.84 23.85
C ILE A 21 16.92 20.00 22.90
N ILE A 22 17.49 21.19 23.16
CA ILE A 22 17.32 22.36 22.29
C ILE A 22 17.87 22.08 20.89
N MET A 23 19.08 21.53 20.80
CA MET A 23 19.72 21.20 19.51
C MET A 23 18.89 20.19 18.71
N ILE A 24 18.43 19.11 19.34
CA ILE A 24 17.57 18.10 18.70
C ILE A 24 16.25 18.73 18.24
N SER A 25 15.64 19.60 19.06
CA SER A 25 14.39 20.27 18.72
C SER A 25 14.53 21.18 17.49
N VAL A 26 15.65 21.91 17.41
CA VAL A 26 15.97 22.75 16.24
C VAL A 26 16.16 21.88 14.99
N VAL A 27 16.93 20.79 15.08
CA VAL A 27 17.15 19.87 13.96
C VAL A 27 15.84 19.25 13.46
N ILE A 28 14.97 18.78 14.35
CA ILE A 28 13.65 18.22 13.99
C ILE A 28 12.78 19.27 13.30
N THR A 29 12.79 20.51 13.79
CA THR A 29 12.00 21.61 13.22
C THR A 29 12.50 21.97 11.83
N LEU A 30 13.82 22.09 11.64
CA LEU A 30 14.44 22.35 10.35
C LEU A 30 14.15 21.21 9.35
N TYR A 31 14.31 19.96 9.77
CA TYR A 31 14.01 18.80 8.92
C TYR A 31 12.53 18.72 8.56
N SER A 32 11.62 19.06 9.48
CA SER A 32 10.18 19.04 9.23
C SER A 32 9.76 20.17 8.26
N LYS A 33 10.42 21.33 8.31
CA LYS A 33 10.10 22.49 7.47
C LYS A 33 10.75 22.43 6.08
N TYR A 34 12.02 22.00 6.03
CA TYR A 34 12.88 22.07 4.85
C TYR A 34 13.35 20.71 4.34
N GLY A 35 13.12 19.63 5.09
CA GLY A 35 13.41 18.28 4.62
C GLY A 35 12.60 17.91 3.37
N PRO A 36 12.99 16.84 2.67
CA PRO A 36 12.31 16.41 1.47
C PRO A 36 10.84 16.15 1.78
N LYS A 37 9.95 16.99 1.23
CA LYS A 37 8.52 16.76 1.31
C LYS A 37 8.22 15.56 0.44
N VAL A 38 7.86 14.44 1.06
CA VAL A 38 7.28 13.30 0.33
C VAL A 38 6.06 13.86 -0.40
N LYS A 39 6.11 13.91 -1.74
CA LYS A 39 4.93 14.26 -2.54
C LYS A 39 3.87 13.24 -2.16
N LYS A 40 2.85 13.68 -1.41
CA LYS A 40 1.69 12.84 -1.14
C LYS A 40 1.11 12.44 -2.47
N GLU A 41 0.96 11.14 -2.68
CA GLU A 41 0.34 10.64 -3.88
C GLU A 41 -1.06 11.22 -3.99
N VAL A 42 -1.35 11.88 -5.11
CA VAL A 42 -2.64 12.52 -5.31
C VAL A 42 -3.66 11.41 -5.58
N ARG A 43 -4.72 11.38 -4.78
CA ARG A 43 -5.81 10.43 -5.00
C ARG A 43 -6.46 10.71 -6.34
N VAL A 44 -6.53 9.70 -7.21
CA VAL A 44 -7.19 9.83 -8.51
C VAL A 44 -8.56 9.18 -8.42
N ASN A 45 -9.46 9.84 -7.68
CA ASN A 45 -10.79 9.32 -7.41
C ASN A 45 -11.58 9.14 -8.72
N SER A 46 -11.56 7.94 -9.27
CA SER A 46 -12.36 7.58 -10.46
C SER A 46 -13.87 7.56 -10.17
N ASN A 47 -14.24 7.70 -8.90
CA ASN A 47 -15.61 7.75 -8.37
C ASN A 47 -16.48 6.58 -8.84
N LEU A 48 -15.84 5.43 -9.12
CA LEU A 48 -16.52 4.23 -9.58
C LEU A 48 -17.33 3.64 -8.42
N GLU A 49 -18.50 3.09 -8.71
CA GLU A 49 -19.39 2.58 -7.67
C GLU A 49 -18.73 1.47 -6.83
N CYS A 50 -17.92 0.62 -7.47
CA CYS A 50 -17.18 -0.41 -6.77
C CYS A 50 -16.17 0.14 -5.74
N GLN A 51 -15.64 1.36 -5.95
CA GLN A 51 -14.70 2.02 -5.02
C GLN A 51 -15.41 2.60 -3.79
N LYS A 52 -16.74 2.77 -3.83
CA LYS A 52 -17.55 3.30 -2.72
C LYS A 52 -18.02 2.22 -1.76
N GLN A 53 -18.03 0.95 -2.19
CA GLN A 53 -18.53 -0.17 -1.39
C GLN A 53 -17.71 -0.42 -0.13
N THR A 54 -16.40 -0.19 -0.20
CA THR A 54 -15.47 -0.35 0.92
C THR A 54 -14.41 0.74 0.86
N PHE A 55 -13.63 0.90 1.94
CA PHE A 55 -12.49 1.81 1.90
C PHE A 55 -11.59 1.46 0.72
N THR A 56 -11.41 2.45 -0.15
CA THR A 56 -10.59 2.35 -1.35
C THR A 56 -9.78 3.62 -1.50
N PHE A 57 -8.48 3.45 -1.74
CA PHE A 57 -7.54 4.50 -2.08
C PHE A 57 -6.85 4.15 -3.40
N ASP A 58 -6.71 5.11 -4.28
CA ASP A 58 -6.11 4.95 -5.59
C ASP A 58 -5.22 6.14 -5.91
N SER A 59 -4.07 5.90 -6.54
CA SER A 59 -3.12 6.94 -6.89
C SER A 59 -2.43 6.69 -8.23
N ILE A 60 -1.96 7.79 -8.83
CA ILE A 60 -1.09 7.78 -10.02
C ILE A 60 0.21 8.47 -9.63
N THR A 61 1.30 7.71 -9.67
CA THR A 61 2.62 8.16 -9.23
C THR A 61 3.52 8.58 -10.39
N ARG A 62 3.28 8.05 -11.59
CA ARG A 62 4.03 8.36 -12.82
C ARG A 62 3.06 8.57 -14.00
N PRO A 63 2.36 9.72 -14.07
CA PRO A 63 1.40 10.00 -15.14
C PRO A 63 2.00 9.85 -16.55
N GLU A 64 3.28 10.17 -16.71
CA GLU A 64 4.03 10.06 -17.96
C GLU A 64 4.14 8.62 -18.49
N LEU A 65 4.01 7.62 -17.61
CA LEU A 65 4.06 6.20 -17.96
C LEU A 65 2.67 5.56 -18.18
N LEU A 66 1.58 6.30 -17.95
CA LEU A 66 0.22 5.77 -18.09
C LEU A 66 -0.10 5.30 -19.50
N LYS A 67 0.37 6.03 -20.51
CA LYS A 67 0.14 5.68 -21.92
C LYS A 67 0.79 4.34 -22.26
N ASP A 68 2.03 4.15 -21.83
CA ASP A 68 2.77 2.89 -22.02
C ASP A 68 2.11 1.75 -21.21
N ALA A 69 1.65 2.03 -20.00
CA ALA A 69 0.95 1.04 -19.18
C ALA A 69 -0.37 0.61 -19.85
N SER A 70 -1.13 1.56 -20.39
CA SER A 70 -2.35 1.29 -21.17
C SER A 70 -2.04 0.44 -22.40
N TYR A 71 -0.98 0.77 -23.14
CA TYR A 71 -0.54 0.02 -24.31
C TYR A 71 -0.18 -1.43 -23.94
N PHE A 72 0.68 -1.64 -22.94
CA PHE A 72 1.07 -2.99 -22.51
C PHE A 72 -0.13 -3.80 -22.01
N PHE A 73 -1.00 -3.18 -21.22
CA PHE A 73 -2.23 -3.80 -20.74
C PHE A 73 -3.15 -4.26 -21.88
N LYS A 74 -3.43 -3.38 -22.86
CA LYS A 74 -4.33 -3.66 -23.99
C LYS A 74 -3.77 -4.69 -24.98
N ASN A 75 -2.45 -4.85 -25.05
CA ASN A 75 -1.80 -5.79 -25.96
C ASN A 75 -1.47 -7.15 -25.31
N GLY A 76 -1.93 -7.39 -24.08
CA GLY A 76 -1.64 -8.62 -23.35
C GLY A 76 -0.19 -8.71 -22.85
N LEU A 77 0.56 -7.62 -22.87
CA LEU A 77 1.96 -7.54 -22.45
C LEU A 77 2.03 -7.23 -20.95
N TYR A 78 1.48 -8.13 -20.12
CA TYR A 78 1.51 -7.99 -18.67
C TYR A 78 2.02 -9.25 -17.99
N VAL A 79 2.48 -9.08 -16.75
CA VAL A 79 2.90 -10.19 -15.88
C VAL A 79 2.27 -9.98 -14.51
N LEU A 80 1.58 -11.00 -14.01
CA LEU A 80 1.03 -11.01 -12.65
C LEU A 80 2.10 -11.44 -11.64
N SER A 81 2.06 -10.84 -10.46
CA SER A 81 2.95 -11.18 -9.35
C SER A 81 2.17 -11.04 -8.06
N GLY A 82 1.45 -12.11 -7.70
CA GLY A 82 0.58 -12.19 -6.53
C GLY A 82 1.26 -12.74 -5.28
N GLY A 83 0.63 -12.49 -4.13
CA GLY A 83 1.00 -13.09 -2.85
C GLY A 83 0.02 -12.78 -1.73
N PHE A 84 0.23 -13.41 -0.58
CA PHE A 84 -0.52 -13.15 0.65
C PHE A 84 0.37 -12.57 1.73
N THR A 85 -0.16 -11.59 2.47
CA THR A 85 0.37 -11.25 3.79
C THR A 85 -0.54 -11.82 4.86
N LYS A 86 0.05 -12.68 5.69
CA LYS A 86 -0.61 -13.32 6.84
C LYS A 86 -0.63 -12.38 8.05
N PRO A 87 -1.62 -12.50 8.95
CA PRO A 87 -1.59 -11.77 10.22
C PRO A 87 -0.43 -12.27 11.09
N ARG A 88 0.10 -11.38 11.94
CA ARG A 88 1.20 -11.67 12.87
C ARG A 88 0.70 -12.19 14.22
N PHE A 89 -0.43 -11.66 14.70
CA PHE A 89 -1.00 -11.93 16.02
C PHE A 89 -2.32 -12.73 15.94
N GLY A 90 -2.76 -13.08 14.73
CA GLY A 90 -4.01 -13.79 14.47
C GLY A 90 -3.83 -15.12 13.74
N LYS A 91 -4.93 -15.86 13.60
CA LYS A 91 -5.00 -17.02 12.69
C LYS A 91 -5.10 -16.52 11.25
N PHE A 92 -4.45 -17.23 10.31
CA PHE A 92 -4.55 -16.94 8.88
C PHE A 92 -5.76 -17.68 8.28
N TYR A 93 -6.84 -16.96 8.00
CA TYR A 93 -8.10 -17.51 7.51
C TYR A 93 -8.15 -17.62 5.99
N LEU A 94 -7.52 -16.69 5.26
CA LEU A 94 -7.56 -16.64 3.78
C LEU A 94 -6.94 -17.88 3.12
N LYS A 95 -5.96 -18.53 3.74
CA LYS A 95 -5.31 -19.75 3.20
C LYS A 95 -6.29 -20.85 2.78
N ASN A 96 -7.45 -20.92 3.44
CA ASN A 96 -8.47 -21.94 3.19
C ASN A 96 -9.63 -21.43 2.31
N LYS A 97 -9.53 -20.19 1.82
CA LYS A 97 -10.62 -19.50 1.09
C LYS A 97 -10.27 -19.21 -0.35
N ILE A 98 -9.00 -18.93 -0.61
CA ILE A 98 -8.51 -18.60 -1.94
C ILE A 98 -7.01 -18.89 -2.03
N SER A 99 -6.58 -19.40 -3.19
CA SER A 99 -5.19 -19.58 -3.58
C SER A 99 -4.66 -18.39 -4.39
N VAL A 100 -3.34 -18.29 -4.54
CA VAL A 100 -2.74 -17.27 -5.43
C VAL A 100 -3.16 -17.53 -6.88
N ASP A 101 -3.25 -18.79 -7.30
CA ASP A 101 -3.67 -19.16 -8.66
C ASP A 101 -5.11 -18.75 -8.96
N GLU A 102 -6.03 -18.89 -7.99
CA GLU A 102 -7.40 -18.39 -8.11
C GLU A 102 -7.43 -16.85 -8.19
N ALA A 103 -6.67 -16.15 -7.36
CA ALA A 103 -6.59 -14.69 -7.43
C ALA A 103 -6.02 -14.22 -8.78
N ASP A 104 -4.97 -14.87 -9.26
CA ASP A 104 -4.40 -14.67 -10.59
C ASP A 104 -5.44 -14.93 -11.69
N SER A 105 -6.28 -15.96 -11.54
CA SER A 105 -7.37 -16.23 -12.48
C SER A 105 -8.39 -15.07 -12.51
N PHE A 106 -8.71 -14.47 -11.35
CA PHE A 106 -9.61 -13.31 -11.30
C PHE A 106 -9.02 -12.09 -11.98
N PHE A 107 -7.71 -11.85 -11.83
CA PHE A 107 -7.00 -10.82 -12.58
C PHE A 107 -7.09 -11.09 -14.09
N ARG A 108 -6.72 -12.29 -14.53
CA ARG A 108 -6.79 -12.68 -15.95
C ARG A 108 -8.21 -12.55 -16.52
N SER A 109 -9.24 -13.01 -15.82
CA SER A 109 -10.64 -12.87 -16.27
C SER A 109 -11.10 -11.41 -16.34
N SER A 110 -10.59 -10.54 -15.46
CA SER A 110 -10.90 -9.10 -15.47
C SER A 110 -10.16 -8.34 -16.59
N ILE A 111 -8.99 -8.85 -16.97
CA ILE A 111 -8.17 -8.35 -18.07
C ILE A 111 -8.63 -9.09 -19.34
N ALA A 112 -9.57 -8.50 -20.06
CA ALA A 112 -10.15 -9.05 -21.31
C ALA A 112 -9.14 -9.41 -22.43
N PHE A 113 -7.84 -9.19 -22.22
CA PHE A 113 -6.76 -9.52 -23.13
C PHE A 113 -5.95 -10.70 -22.57
N ALA A 114 -5.81 -11.76 -23.37
CA ALA A 114 -4.98 -12.89 -23.00
C ALA A 114 -3.52 -12.45 -22.78
N GLN A 115 -2.91 -12.97 -21.73
CA GLN A 115 -1.51 -12.71 -21.42
C GLN A 115 -0.63 -13.33 -22.51
N ARG A 116 0.28 -12.55 -23.09
CA ARG A 116 1.31 -13.09 -23.98
C ARG A 116 2.39 -13.81 -23.17
N GLU A 117 2.91 -14.88 -23.73
CA GLU A 117 4.03 -15.61 -23.12
C GLU A 117 5.32 -14.77 -23.21
N ASN A 118 6.06 -14.74 -22.10
CA ASN A 118 7.42 -14.19 -21.99
C ASN A 118 7.66 -12.82 -22.69
N PRO A 119 6.84 -11.78 -22.40
CA PRO A 119 7.02 -10.47 -23.01
C PRO A 119 8.34 -9.81 -22.55
N VAL A 120 9.11 -9.26 -23.51
CA VAL A 120 10.38 -8.54 -23.20
C VAL A 120 10.11 -7.23 -22.46
N LYS A 121 9.08 -6.48 -22.88
CA LYS A 121 8.59 -5.28 -22.21
C LYS A 121 7.16 -5.51 -21.77
N TYR A 122 6.88 -5.23 -20.51
CA TYR A 122 5.59 -5.56 -19.93
C TYR A 122 5.20 -4.63 -18.78
N LEU A 123 3.89 -4.63 -18.53
CA LEU A 123 3.30 -4.09 -17.32
C LEU A 123 3.30 -5.16 -16.23
N LYS A 124 4.05 -4.96 -15.15
CA LYS A 124 3.97 -5.83 -13.99
C LYS A 124 2.80 -5.41 -13.12
N ILE A 125 1.82 -6.28 -12.94
CA ILE A 125 0.71 -6.09 -12.00
C ILE A 125 1.07 -6.88 -10.75
N LYS A 126 1.71 -6.21 -9.79
CA LYS A 126 2.01 -6.78 -8.48
C LYS A 126 0.78 -6.61 -7.61
N TYR A 127 0.37 -7.66 -6.90
CA TYR A 127 -0.70 -7.54 -5.91
C TYR A 127 -0.39 -8.34 -4.66
N GLU A 128 -0.99 -7.92 -3.56
CA GLU A 128 -0.93 -8.59 -2.29
C GLU A 128 -2.31 -8.61 -1.63
N ILE A 129 -2.76 -9.79 -1.24
CA ILE A 129 -3.98 -9.95 -0.44
C ILE A 129 -3.53 -10.02 1.03
N ILE A 130 -3.78 -8.94 1.75
CA ILE A 130 -3.34 -8.71 3.11
C ILE A 130 -4.50 -9.05 4.05
N GLU A 131 -4.34 -10.07 4.86
CA GLU A 131 -5.33 -10.37 5.90
C GLU A 131 -5.26 -9.33 7.03
N ASN A 132 -6.42 -8.82 7.45
CA ASN A 132 -6.47 -7.86 8.53
C ASN A 132 -6.13 -8.54 9.85
N ASP A 133 -4.97 -8.22 10.42
CA ASP A 133 -4.61 -8.68 11.76
C ASP A 133 -5.41 -7.94 12.83
N LYS A 134 -6.61 -8.43 13.13
CA LYS A 134 -7.54 -7.84 14.12
C LYS A 134 -7.02 -7.94 15.56
N ASN A 135 -6.06 -8.84 15.80
CA ASN A 135 -5.45 -9.08 17.10
C ASN A 135 -4.19 -8.23 17.33
N ASP A 136 -3.78 -7.40 16.36
CA ASP A 136 -2.65 -6.50 16.52
C ASP A 136 -2.90 -5.54 17.69
N PRO A 137 -2.06 -5.52 18.74
CA PRO A 137 -2.26 -4.67 19.92
C PRO A 137 -2.20 -3.17 19.60
N ARG A 138 -1.67 -2.79 18.43
CA ARG A 138 -1.66 -1.41 17.95
C ARG A 138 -3.02 -0.96 17.43
N LYS A 139 -3.92 -1.88 17.05
CA LYS A 139 -5.27 -1.60 16.58
C LYS A 139 -6.23 -1.52 17.75
N LYS A 140 -6.59 -0.30 18.13
CA LYS A 140 -7.43 -0.02 19.30
C LYS A 140 -8.89 0.25 18.93
N ASP A 141 -9.13 0.78 17.73
CA ASP A 141 -10.46 1.17 17.26
C ASP A 141 -11.19 0.02 16.54
N GLU A 142 -12.52 0.05 16.60
CA GLU A 142 -13.37 -0.96 15.94
C GLU A 142 -13.23 -0.91 14.42
N LYS A 143 -13.03 0.29 13.85
CA LYS A 143 -12.92 0.49 12.40
C LYS A 143 -11.70 -0.22 11.82
N SER A 144 -10.55 -0.19 12.49
CA SER A 144 -9.36 -0.93 12.04
C SER A 144 -9.52 -2.46 12.16
N LYS A 145 -10.54 -2.94 12.87
CA LYS A 145 -10.88 -4.37 13.03
C LYS A 145 -12.10 -4.81 12.21
N SER A 146 -12.81 -3.89 11.56
CA SER A 146 -14.12 -4.17 10.95
C SER A 146 -14.06 -4.90 9.61
N PHE A 147 -12.91 -4.87 8.92
CA PHE A 147 -12.72 -5.52 7.62
C PHE A 147 -11.92 -6.82 7.73
N ALA A 148 -12.09 -7.74 6.78
CA ALA A 148 -11.38 -9.02 6.75
C ALA A 148 -9.97 -8.89 6.17
N GLY A 149 -9.77 -7.97 5.23
CA GLY A 149 -8.45 -7.69 4.66
C GLY A 149 -8.48 -6.65 3.56
N THR A 150 -7.35 -6.52 2.89
CA THR A 150 -7.10 -5.50 1.89
C THR A 150 -6.40 -6.11 0.69
N ILE A 151 -6.77 -5.69 -0.51
CA ILE A 151 -6.00 -5.96 -1.72
C ILE A 151 -5.19 -4.71 -2.05
N LEU A 152 -3.87 -4.83 -2.01
CA LEU A 152 -2.95 -3.80 -2.46
C LEU A 152 -2.42 -4.18 -3.84
N SER A 153 -2.73 -3.40 -4.85
CA SER A 153 -2.31 -3.63 -6.24
C SER A 153 -1.45 -2.48 -6.74
N SER A 154 -0.36 -2.81 -7.44
CA SER A 154 0.63 -1.89 -7.96
C SER A 154 1.00 -2.25 -9.40
N PHE A 155 0.75 -1.32 -10.31
CA PHE A 155 0.98 -1.44 -11.74
C PHE A 155 2.29 -0.76 -12.07
N ARG A 156 3.26 -1.52 -12.58
CA ARG A 156 4.66 -1.08 -12.68
C ARG A 156 5.25 -1.30 -14.07
N ILE A 157 6.04 -0.34 -14.52
CA ILE A 157 6.91 -0.45 -15.70
C ILE A 157 8.35 -0.25 -15.25
N ASN A 158 9.23 -1.20 -15.56
CA ASN A 158 10.65 -1.15 -15.17
C ASN A 158 10.85 -0.84 -13.66
N GLY A 159 10.02 -1.45 -12.81
CA GLY A 159 10.04 -1.24 -11.36
C GLY A 159 9.42 0.07 -10.86
N LYS A 160 9.12 1.02 -11.74
CA LYS A 160 8.44 2.27 -11.39
C LYS A 160 6.94 2.04 -11.34
N GLU A 161 6.33 2.40 -10.22
CA GLU A 161 4.88 2.39 -10.06
C GLU A 161 4.24 3.48 -10.89
N VAL A 162 3.13 3.14 -11.56
CA VAL A 162 2.37 4.01 -12.45
C VAL A 162 0.99 4.26 -11.85
N PHE A 163 0.35 3.20 -11.37
CA PHE A 163 -0.95 3.22 -10.71
C PHE A 163 -0.92 2.27 -9.51
N MET A 164 -1.54 2.69 -8.42
CA MET A 164 -1.71 1.88 -7.23
C MET A 164 -3.16 1.95 -6.77
N MET A 165 -3.68 0.84 -6.27
CA MET A 165 -4.97 0.81 -5.61
C MET A 165 -4.94 -0.11 -4.41
N GLU A 166 -5.43 0.42 -3.30
CA GLU A 166 -5.71 -0.28 -2.05
C GLU A 166 -7.23 -0.36 -1.90
N THR A 167 -7.78 -1.55 -1.68
CA THR A 167 -9.22 -1.72 -1.45
C THR A 167 -9.51 -2.80 -0.43
N ASN A 168 -10.37 -2.49 0.54
CA ASN A 168 -10.73 -3.41 1.61
C ASN A 168 -11.80 -4.39 1.15
N PHE A 169 -11.81 -5.58 1.74
CA PHE A 169 -12.92 -6.53 1.71
C PHE A 169 -13.34 -6.87 3.15
N LEU A 170 -14.64 -7.03 3.36
CA LEU A 170 -15.28 -7.16 4.67
C LEU A 170 -15.34 -8.60 5.14
N HIS A 171 -15.46 -9.56 4.22
CA HIS A 171 -15.62 -10.97 4.52
C HIS A 171 -14.53 -11.83 3.86
N TYR A 172 -14.23 -12.98 4.49
CA TYR A 172 -13.33 -13.99 3.92
C TYR A 172 -14.01 -14.79 2.81
N ASP A 173 -14.56 -14.09 1.82
CA ASP A 173 -15.25 -14.63 0.66
C ASP A 173 -14.45 -14.35 -0.63
N LYS A 174 -14.19 -15.40 -1.40
CA LYS A 174 -13.48 -15.29 -2.67
C LYS A 174 -14.23 -14.45 -3.69
N ASN A 175 -15.56 -14.42 -3.64
CA ASN A 175 -16.36 -13.58 -4.55
C ASN A 175 -16.17 -12.09 -4.24
N GLU A 176 -16.05 -11.73 -2.96
CA GLU A 176 -15.76 -10.36 -2.58
C GLU A 176 -14.36 -9.94 -3.06
N ILE A 177 -13.36 -10.82 -2.88
CA ILE A 177 -12.00 -10.61 -3.39
C ILE A 177 -12.00 -10.47 -4.92
N LYS A 178 -12.74 -11.32 -5.64
CA LYS A 178 -12.94 -11.21 -7.08
C LYS A 178 -13.51 -9.83 -7.46
N ASN A 179 -14.57 -9.39 -6.78
CA ASN A 179 -15.19 -8.09 -7.03
C ASN A 179 -14.23 -6.92 -6.77
N ARG A 180 -13.35 -7.04 -5.76
CA ARG A 180 -12.31 -6.05 -5.47
C ARG A 180 -11.24 -6.02 -6.58
N ILE A 181 -10.78 -7.17 -7.06
CA ILE A 181 -9.85 -7.27 -8.20
C ILE A 181 -10.45 -6.67 -9.46
N GLU A 182 -11.72 -7.00 -9.77
CA GLU A 182 -12.43 -6.41 -10.90
C GLU A 182 -12.50 -4.89 -10.80
N CYS A 183 -12.73 -4.36 -9.59
CA CYS A 183 -12.73 -2.93 -9.34
C CYS A 183 -11.36 -2.29 -9.61
N THR A 184 -10.27 -2.93 -9.16
CA THR A 184 -8.90 -2.48 -9.43
C THR A 184 -8.65 -2.34 -10.92
N ILE A 185 -9.05 -3.35 -11.70
CA ILE A 185 -8.87 -3.35 -13.15
C ILE A 185 -9.73 -2.29 -13.84
N LYS A 186 -10.98 -2.09 -13.38
CA LYS A 186 -11.86 -1.01 -13.87
C LYS A 186 -11.28 0.37 -13.57
N ALA A 187 -10.76 0.59 -12.36
CA ALA A 187 -10.13 1.84 -11.97
C ALA A 187 -8.87 2.13 -12.80
N PHE A 188 -8.00 1.14 -12.99
CA PHE A 188 -6.82 1.31 -13.86
C PHE A 188 -7.23 1.68 -15.30
N LYS A 189 -8.19 0.93 -15.90
CA LYS A 189 -8.71 1.22 -17.25
C LYS A 189 -9.33 2.61 -17.37
N HIS A 190 -10.00 3.08 -16.31
CA HIS A 190 -10.61 4.41 -16.29
C HIS A 190 -9.58 5.52 -16.36
N ASN A 191 -8.46 5.37 -15.64
CA ASN A 191 -7.41 6.36 -15.53
C ASN A 191 -6.38 6.31 -16.67
N ALA A 192 -6.11 5.12 -17.22
CA ALA A 192 -5.12 4.91 -18.28
C ALA A 192 -5.73 5.13 -19.70
N LYS A 193 -6.55 6.17 -19.87
CA LYS A 193 -7.17 6.54 -21.15
C LYS A 193 -6.23 7.33 -22.04
#